data_AF-A0AAN8XD35-F1
#
_entry.id   AF-A0AAN8XD35-F1
#
_cell.length_a   1.000
_cell.length_b   1.000
_cell.length_c   1.000
_cell.angle_alpha   90.00
_cell.angle_beta   90.00
_cell.angle_gamma   90.00
#
_symmetry.space_group_name_H-M   'P 1'
#
loop_
_entity.id
_entity.type
_entity.pdbx_description
1 polymer ?
#
loop_
_entity_poly.entity_id
_entity_poly.type
_entity_poly.pdbx_seq_one_letter_code
_entity_poly.pdbx_strand_id
1 'polypeptide(L)'
;DPGSYPPGHLGRVFLTLHYHSNTEKLLVGLLRIKNHPSRTFGSTNACDPYVRLSVLPDERRYLQTKLKKKTCNPVFDEHFGFH
;
A
#
# COMPACT_ATOMS: atom_id res chain seq x y z
N ASP A 1 -19.23 6.29 -9.44
CA ASP A 1 -18.95 7.64 -8.94
C ASP A 1 -17.54 7.68 -8.34
N PRO A 2 -16.61 8.52 -8.81
CA PRO A 2 -15.27 8.67 -8.21
C PRO A 2 -15.27 9.34 -6.83
N GLY A 3 -16.44 9.65 -6.26
CA GLY A 3 -16.57 10.68 -5.22
C GLY A 3 -16.84 10.25 -3.78
N SER A 4 -17.42 9.09 -3.49
CA SER A 4 -17.76 8.74 -2.09
C SER A 4 -17.03 7.51 -1.61
N TYR A 5 -16.22 7.68 -0.58
CA TYR A 5 -15.74 6.57 0.21
C TYR A 5 -16.87 6.05 1.12
N PRO A 6 -16.91 4.75 1.42
CA PRO A 6 -17.84 4.25 2.42
C PRO A 6 -17.58 4.90 3.78
N PRO A 7 -18.60 5.04 4.65
CA PRO A 7 -18.41 5.51 6.02
C PRO A 7 -17.30 4.73 6.73
N GLY A 8 -16.39 5.44 7.39
CA GLY A 8 -15.28 4.84 8.14
C GLY A 8 -14.07 4.38 7.31
N HIS A 9 -13.99 4.71 6.01
CA HIS A 9 -12.81 4.40 5.21
C HIS A 9 -11.51 5.04 5.76
N LEU A 10 -10.38 4.38 5.55
CA LEU A 10 -9.03 4.87 5.91
C LEU A 10 -8.19 5.22 4.67
N GLY A 11 -8.87 5.58 3.58
CA GLY A 11 -8.24 5.87 2.29
C GLY A 11 -8.30 4.69 1.33
N ARG A 12 -7.39 4.68 0.35
CA ARG A 12 -7.32 3.65 -0.71
C ARG A 12 -5.89 3.34 -1.09
N VAL A 13 -5.56 2.06 -1.12
CA VAL A 13 -4.30 1.53 -1.65
C VAL A 13 -4.50 1.17 -3.12
N PHE A 14 -3.52 1.51 -3.96
CA PHE A 14 -3.51 1.18 -5.38
C PHE A 14 -2.36 0.21 -5.64
N LEU A 15 -2.70 -0.95 -6.19
CA LEU A 15 -1.75 -2.02 -6.47
C LEU A 15 -2.03 -2.68 -7.83
N THR A 16 -1.01 -3.30 -8.40
CA THR A 16 -1.09 -4.18 -9.57
C THR A 16 -0.67 -5.59 -9.17
N LEU A 17 -1.25 -6.58 -9.83
CA LEU A 17 -0.94 -8.00 -9.64
C LEU A 17 -0.61 -8.60 -11.00
N HIS A 18 0.51 -9.29 -11.10
CA HIS A 18 0.92 -9.98 -12.30
C HIS A 18 1.56 -11.32 -11.94
N TYR A 19 1.07 -12.41 -12.54
CA TYR A 19 1.60 -13.73 -12.27
C TYR A 19 2.43 -14.22 -13.45
N HIS A 20 3.69 -14.57 -13.19
CA HIS A 20 4.60 -15.17 -14.15
C HIS A 20 4.56 -16.69 -14.01
N SER A 21 3.73 -17.36 -14.83
CA SER A 21 3.58 -18.83 -14.81
C SER A 21 4.90 -19.57 -14.99
N ASN A 22 5.78 -19.09 -15.87
CA ASN A 22 7.05 -19.74 -16.18
C ASN A 22 8.02 -19.82 -14.99
N THR A 23 7.84 -18.95 -13.99
CA THR A 23 8.70 -18.87 -12.80
C THR A 23 7.91 -19.03 -11.50
N GLU A 24 6.62 -19.39 -11.63
CA GLU A 24 5.64 -19.48 -10.55
C GLU A 24 5.64 -18.27 -9.60
N LYS A 25 5.87 -17.07 -10.15
CA LYS A 25 6.13 -15.86 -9.35
C LYS A 25 4.96 -14.89 -9.42
N LEU A 26 4.44 -14.49 -8.27
CA LEU A 26 3.49 -13.38 -8.14
C LEU A 26 4.25 -12.06 -7.96
N LEU A 27 4.10 -11.15 -8.92
CA LEU A 27 4.59 -9.78 -8.84
C LEU A 27 3.47 -8.85 -8.37
N VAL A 28 3.71 -8.14 -7.29
CA VAL A 28 2.81 -7.15 -6.71
C VAL A 28 3.43 -5.76 -6.86
N GLY A 29 2.86 -4.90 -7.70
CA GLY A 29 3.28 -3.51 -7.83
C GLY A 29 2.49 -2.63 -6.87
N LEU A 30 3.15 -2.04 -5.86
CA LEU A 30 2.55 -1.06 -4.97
C LEU A 30 2.75 0.34 -5.55
N LEU A 31 1.66 0.96 -6.01
CA LEU A 31 1.73 2.26 -6.69
C LEU A 31 1.69 3.40 -5.68
N ARG A 32 0.56 3.57 -5.00
CA ARG A 32 0.31 4.71 -4.11
C ARG A 32 -0.82 4.45 -3.13
N ILE A 33 -0.90 5.29 -2.11
CA ILE A 33 -2.07 5.41 -1.23
C ILE A 33 -2.67 6.81 -1.43
N LYS A 34 -4.00 6.91 -1.39
CA LYS A 34 -4.71 8.19 -1.34
C LYS A 34 -5.59 8.30 -0.11
N ASN A 35 -5.63 9.50 0.46
CA ASN A 35 -6.48 9.88 1.58
C ASN A 35 -6.28 9.00 2.82
N HIS A 36 -5.02 8.69 3.15
CA HIS A 36 -4.70 8.06 4.42
C HIS A 36 -4.96 9.07 5.57
N PRO A 37 -5.52 8.66 6.71
CA PRO A 37 -5.74 9.55 7.85
C PRO A 37 -4.43 10.17 8.33
N SER A 38 -4.48 11.44 8.72
CA SER A 38 -3.38 12.10 9.44
C SER A 38 -3.33 11.58 10.88
N ARG A 39 -2.13 11.41 11.45
CA ARG A 39 -1.97 11.04 12.87
C ARG A 39 -2.19 12.20 13.83
N THR A 40 -2.09 13.44 13.34
CA THR A 40 -2.21 14.64 14.16
C THR A 40 -3.46 15.42 13.75
N PHE A 41 -4.37 15.61 14.72
CA PHE A 41 -5.57 16.41 14.53
C PHE A 41 -5.21 17.82 14.08
N GLY A 42 -5.87 18.33 13.03
CA GLY A 42 -5.58 19.64 12.45
C GLY A 42 -4.36 19.70 11.50
N SER A 43 -3.64 18.59 11.29
CA SER A 43 -2.56 18.52 10.29
C SER A 43 -3.00 17.76 9.04
N THR A 44 -2.64 18.28 7.86
CA THR A 44 -3.00 17.68 6.56
C THR A 44 -2.06 16.57 6.08
N ASN A 45 -0.86 16.43 6.67
CA ASN A 45 0.19 15.54 6.18
C ASN A 45 1.06 14.89 7.27
N ALA A 46 0.62 14.89 8.53
CA ALA A 46 1.38 14.33 9.64
C ALA A 46 1.29 12.79 9.70
N CYS A 47 1.80 12.12 8.67
CA CYS A 47 1.94 10.67 8.61
C CYS A 47 3.27 10.28 7.99
N ASP A 48 3.85 9.21 8.50
CA ASP A 48 4.99 8.54 7.90
C ASP A 48 4.57 7.12 7.47
N PRO A 49 3.84 6.95 6.34
CA PRO A 49 3.32 5.66 5.95
C PRO A 49 4.40 4.71 5.42
N TYR A 50 4.20 3.43 5.70
CA TYR A 50 4.86 2.30 5.05
C TYR A 50 3.83 1.18 4.85
N VAL A 51 4.11 0.26 3.93
CA VAL A 51 3.23 -0.89 3.66
C VAL A 51 3.99 -2.18 3.88
N ARG A 52 3.34 -3.13 4.56
CA ARG A 52 3.78 -4.51 4.69
C ARG A 52 2.86 -5.38 3.83
N LEU A 53 3.45 -6.26 3.02
CA LEU A 53 2.76 -7.16 2.10
C LEU A 53 3.08 -8.60 2.47
N SER A 54 2.07 -9.43 2.66
CA SER A 54 2.18 -10.87 2.88
C SER A 54 1.16 -11.61 2.01
N VAL A 55 1.44 -12.87 1.67
CA VAL A 55 0.52 -13.74 0.95
C VAL A 55 0.00 -14.78 1.94
N LEU A 56 -1.32 -14.79 2.15
CA LEU A 56 -1.96 -15.73 3.04
C LEU A 56 -2.00 -17.14 2.42
N PRO A 57 -1.89 -18.21 3.23
CA PRO A 57 -1.87 -18.22 4.70
C PRO A 57 -0.49 -17.97 5.34
N ASP A 58 0.59 -17.82 4.55
CA ASP A 58 1.95 -17.64 5.08
C ASP A 58 2.22 -16.20 5.54
N GLU A 59 1.66 -15.83 6.69
CA GLU A 59 1.88 -14.52 7.32
C GLU A 59 3.32 -14.30 7.81
N ARG A 60 4.13 -15.37 7.92
CA ARG A 60 5.51 -15.28 8.41
C ARG A 60 6.41 -14.57 7.39
N ARG A 61 6.08 -14.70 6.10
CA ARG A 61 6.83 -14.05 5.02
C ARG A 61 6.13 -12.75 4.63
N TYR A 62 6.78 -11.64 4.94
CA TYR A 62 6.34 -10.33 4.49
C TYR A 62 7.46 -9.54 3.82
N LEU A 63 7.06 -8.71 2.86
CA LEU A 63 7.90 -7.69 2.25
C LEU A 63 7.40 -6.32 2.72
N GLN A 64 8.30 -5.34 2.83
CA GLN A 64 7.95 -4.03 3.38
C GLN A 64 8.58 -2.91 2.56
N THR A 65 7.84 -1.81 2.36
CA THR A 65 8.36 -0.60 1.74
C THR A 65 9.30 0.15 2.66
N LYS A 66 10.05 1.09 2.10
CA LYS A 66 10.65 2.16 2.89
C LYS A 66 9.57 3.09 3.45
N LEU A 67 9.89 3.77 4.54
CA LEU A 67 9.06 4.81 5.14
C LEU A 67 9.00 6.03 4.21
N LYS A 68 7.79 6.50 3.89
CA LYS A 68 7.60 7.80 3.22
C LYS A 68 7.27 8.83 4.30
N LYS A 69 8.00 9.94 4.35
CA LYS A 69 7.86 10.91 5.45
C LYS A 69 6.82 11.99 5.15
N LYS A 70 6.11 12.45 6.18
CA LYS A 70 5.23 13.63 6.16
C LYS A 70 4.25 13.66 4.97
N THR A 71 3.56 12.56 4.71
CA THR A 71 2.57 12.47 3.63
C THR A 71 1.42 11.55 3.97
N CYS A 72 0.20 11.99 3.68
CA CYS A 72 -1.02 11.18 3.72
C CYS A 72 -1.38 10.59 2.34
N ASN A 73 -0.58 10.88 1.31
CA ASN A 73 -0.76 10.42 -0.07
C ASN A 73 0.57 9.91 -0.65
N PRO A 74 1.19 8.88 -0.05
CA PRO A 74 2.49 8.39 -0.49
C PRO A 74 2.40 7.76 -1.89
N VAL A 75 3.44 8.02 -2.69
CA VAL A 75 3.74 7.28 -3.92
C VAL A 75 4.94 6.38 -3.64
N PHE A 76 4.76 5.09 -3.86
CA PHE A 76 5.77 4.06 -3.64
C PHE A 76 6.45 3.70 -4.96
N ASP A 77 5.67 3.31 -5.97
CA ASP A 77 6.13 2.75 -7.25
C ASP A 77 7.15 1.60 -7.05
N GLU A 78 6.88 0.74 -6.06
CA GLU A 78 7.72 -0.39 -5.66
C GLU A 78 7.11 -1.72 -6.12
N HIS A 79 7.93 -2.68 -6.53
CA HIS A 79 7.48 -4.01 -6.96
C HIS A 79 8.03 -5.10 -6.03
N PHE A 80 7.16 -6.04 -5.67
CA PHE A 80 7.42 -7.11 -4.71
C PHE A 80 7.15 -8.46 -5.35
N GLY A 81 8.10 -9.39 -5.21
CA GLY A 81 7.98 -10.75 -5.76
C GLY A 81 7.74 -11.78 -4.68
N PHE A 82 6.70 -12.59 -4.86
CA PHE A 82 6.42 -13.77 -4.05
C PHE A 82 6.59 -15.03 -4.90
N HIS A 83 7.21 -16.05 -4.33
CA HIS A 83 7.43 -17.38 -4.90
C HIS A 83 6.69 -18.39 -4.05
#